data_AF-A0A534NAB2-F1
#
_entry.id   AF-A0A534NAB2-F1
#
_cell.length_a   1.000
_cell.length_b   1.000
_cell.length_c   1.000
_cell.angle_alpha   90.00
_cell.angle_beta   90.00
_cell.angle_gamma   90.00
#
_symmetry.space_group_name_H-M   'P 1'
#
loop_
_entity.id
_entity.type
_entity.pdbx_description
1 polymer ?
#
loop_
_entity_poly.entity_id
_entity_poly.type
_entity_poly.pdbx_seq_one_letter_code
_entity_poly.pdbx_strand_id
1 'polypeptide(L)'
;MLLFPVRVEDAEVDRVPAVSIGIAAACAAAFLLTWVAPKNPDGMRADGFREILRYYEEHPYLTVQPRFLYDYLRPQARAAIEQMHEETPVTVDEATRALEQTHLDSLIEDFATVAEASPMRRLGLVPARGLKQPGWLTHMFLHFGWMHLLGNMFFFYLVGPLLEDLWGRGFFGAFYLAGGMMAAVAHFGIDPRSTVVMAGASGAIAACMGAFSYRCRSRRIRMAYMIGWIRRGTFLIPAWLWGGFWFAGEVFSLASHSSEGVAVMAHIGGFLFGFGAATLVEKSGYEARALAPAVQEKTTWTQHPSTDLARAALERGDQLAAAEAYRTVLREQPLDREAAVALARIEQGPAPAIPLLQNLAMRGELGQAWIMALELGAAFDPDRLPDKLAYQLAGATEAASDAGDLPIQLDAAIGRRQGPLAAKALLRAAKRCFAAGHDGQAHLDAARALPNLAPEMLAQIDGAGSSGGSLAPAPSTPAPHDGSGKAVRVLACRLIDLAENALHVEMASGTTRRVDFNHLVGVAAGVVADAQGAAILTDFILSWGASGEGPSAIRISGSQLGLSSLFPGVPSKEAYAKFLRHVLARTAGEPLPSREALAKGDYPRFPTVAALNAAFYGNARG
;
A
#
# COMPACT_ATOMS: atom_id res chain seq x y z
N MET A 1 -32.39 15.93 8.18
CA MET A 1 -31.35 15.07 8.79
C MET A 1 -30.30 14.84 7.72
N LEU A 2 -29.05 15.24 7.95
CA LEU A 2 -27.95 15.01 7.00
C LEU A 2 -27.29 13.68 7.35
N LEU A 3 -27.15 12.80 6.37
CA LEU A 3 -26.45 11.52 6.48
C LEU A 3 -25.28 11.52 5.49
N PHE A 4 -24.06 11.30 5.96
CA PHE A 4 -22.88 11.32 5.10
C PHE A 4 -21.88 10.21 5.47
N PRO A 5 -21.38 9.43 4.50
CA PRO A 5 -20.33 8.45 4.75
C PRO A 5 -19.01 9.16 5.05
N VAL A 6 -18.34 8.80 6.14
CA VAL A 6 -17.09 9.45 6.58
C VAL A 6 -15.88 8.63 6.17
N ARG A 7 -15.92 7.32 6.45
CA ARG A 7 -14.86 6.38 6.10
C ARG A 7 -15.40 4.96 6.06
N VAL A 8 -14.66 4.08 5.39
CA VAL A 8 -14.83 2.63 5.52
C VAL A 8 -13.96 2.18 6.71
N GLU A 9 -14.55 1.48 7.67
CA GLU A 9 -13.83 0.92 8.81
C GLU A 9 -12.94 -0.24 8.36
N ASP A 10 -11.80 -0.41 9.04
CA ASP A 10 -10.83 -1.49 8.81
C ASP A 10 -10.35 -1.56 7.34
N ALA A 11 -10.32 -0.40 6.68
CA ALA A 11 -9.98 -0.25 5.27
C ALA A 11 -8.65 0.49 5.13
N GLU A 12 -7.56 -0.20 5.47
CA GLU A 12 -6.23 0.24 5.07
C GLU A 12 -6.01 -0.07 3.60
N VAL A 13 -5.56 0.93 2.85
CA VAL A 13 -5.12 0.77 1.46
C VAL A 13 -3.64 0.46 1.51
N ASP A 14 -3.25 -0.77 1.17
CA ASP A 14 -1.88 -1.22 1.40
C ASP A 14 -0.85 -0.55 0.46
N ARG A 15 -1.32 -0.03 -0.68
CA ARG A 15 -0.52 0.56 -1.77
C ARG A 15 -1.04 1.91 -2.23
N VAL A 16 -0.17 2.79 -2.73
CA VAL A 16 -0.62 4.06 -3.34
C VAL A 16 -1.58 3.76 -4.51
N PRO A 17 -2.83 4.25 -4.46
CA PRO A 17 -3.87 3.97 -5.45
C PRO A 17 -3.69 4.87 -6.68
N ALA A 18 -2.60 4.62 -7.41
CA ALA A 18 -2.15 5.46 -8.52
C ALA A 18 -3.17 5.59 -9.65
N VAL A 19 -3.96 4.54 -9.92
CA VAL A 19 -4.99 4.60 -10.97
C VAL A 19 -6.18 5.44 -10.51
N SER A 20 -6.63 5.28 -9.27
CA SER A 20 -7.70 6.09 -8.67
C SER A 20 -7.29 7.56 -8.61
N ILE A 21 -6.06 7.84 -8.18
CA ILE A 21 -5.49 9.20 -8.20
C ILE A 21 -5.44 9.74 -9.63
N GLY A 22 -4.97 8.93 -10.59
CA GLY A 22 -4.90 9.30 -12.00
C GLY A 22 -6.27 9.63 -12.60
N ILE A 23 -7.29 8.82 -12.31
CA ILE A 23 -8.67 9.07 -12.74
C ILE A 23 -9.19 10.37 -12.13
N ALA A 24 -9.02 10.57 -10.82
CA ALA A 24 -9.45 11.80 -10.16
C ALA A 24 -8.75 13.05 -10.72
N ALA A 25 -7.44 12.95 -10.98
CA ALA A 25 -6.66 14.01 -11.62
C ALA A 25 -7.14 14.28 -13.05
N ALA A 26 -7.45 13.25 -13.84
CA ALA A 26 -8.01 13.40 -15.18
C ALA A 26 -9.38 14.10 -15.16
N CYS A 27 -10.26 13.74 -14.22
CA CYS A 27 -11.53 14.43 -14.00
C CYS A 27 -11.34 15.91 -13.65
N ALA A 28 -10.40 16.22 -12.75
CA ALA A 28 -10.10 17.60 -12.37
C ALA A 28 -9.52 18.40 -13.54
N ALA A 29 -8.57 17.84 -14.29
CA ALA A 29 -7.99 18.48 -15.47
C ALA A 29 -9.03 18.73 -16.57
N ALA A 30 -9.85 17.72 -16.87
CA ALA A 30 -10.96 17.85 -17.81
C ALA A 30 -11.91 18.95 -17.36
N PHE A 31 -12.32 18.96 -16.09
CA PHE A 31 -13.18 20.00 -15.53
C PHE A 31 -12.60 21.41 -15.69
N LEU A 32 -11.30 21.61 -15.43
CA LEU A 32 -10.65 22.90 -15.66
C LEU A 32 -10.73 23.33 -17.13
N LEU A 33 -10.41 22.42 -18.05
CA LEU A 33 -10.37 22.70 -19.49
C LEU A 33 -11.76 22.91 -20.11
N THR A 34 -12.77 22.24 -19.60
CA THR A 34 -14.08 22.19 -20.26
C THR A 34 -15.19 22.94 -19.52
N TRP A 35 -14.99 23.26 -18.23
CA TRP A 35 -15.97 24.00 -17.42
C TRP A 35 -15.45 25.35 -16.92
N VAL A 36 -14.20 25.40 -16.43
CA VAL A 36 -13.66 26.62 -15.80
C VAL A 36 -13.06 27.59 -16.83
N ALA A 37 -12.23 27.10 -17.73
CA ALA A 37 -11.57 27.93 -18.74
C ALA A 37 -12.53 28.50 -19.82
N PRO A 38 -13.53 27.76 -20.34
CA PRO A 38 -14.42 28.28 -21.36
C PRO A 38 -15.44 29.28 -20.81
N LYS A 39 -15.72 30.35 -21.57
CA LYS A 39 -16.77 31.34 -21.23
C LYS A 39 -18.19 30.77 -21.32
N ASN A 40 -18.43 29.87 -22.28
CA ASN A 40 -19.70 29.18 -22.49
C ASN A 40 -19.49 27.64 -22.47
N PRO A 41 -19.25 27.05 -21.29
CA PRO A 41 -18.82 25.66 -21.18
C PRO A 41 -19.89 24.64 -21.58
N ASP A 42 -21.16 24.91 -21.24
CA ASP A 42 -22.33 24.07 -21.54
C ASP A 42 -23.03 24.43 -22.86
N GLY A 43 -22.58 25.51 -23.53
CA GLY A 43 -23.20 26.01 -24.75
C GLY A 43 -24.45 26.86 -24.49
N MET A 44 -24.95 26.90 -23.25
CA MET A 44 -26.25 27.50 -22.90
C MET A 44 -26.13 28.91 -22.32
N ARG A 45 -24.91 29.37 -21.97
CA ARG A 45 -24.68 30.67 -21.30
C ARG A 45 -24.59 31.88 -22.23
N ALA A 46 -25.18 31.81 -23.42
CA ALA A 46 -25.14 32.91 -24.37
C ALA A 46 -26.35 33.84 -24.22
N ASP A 47 -26.15 35.13 -24.53
CA ASP A 47 -27.23 36.12 -24.68
C ASP A 47 -28.31 35.66 -25.67
N GLY A 48 -27.94 34.85 -26.67
CA GLY A 48 -28.84 34.29 -27.69
C GLY A 48 -29.97 33.41 -27.13
N PHE A 49 -29.76 32.64 -26.06
CA PHE A 49 -30.86 31.84 -25.48
C PHE A 49 -31.94 32.74 -24.87
N ARG A 50 -31.53 33.78 -24.16
CA ARG A 50 -32.46 34.79 -23.59
C ARG A 50 -33.12 35.62 -24.67
N GLU A 51 -32.43 35.87 -25.77
CA GLU A 51 -32.96 36.59 -26.93
C GLU A 51 -34.04 35.78 -27.64
N ILE A 52 -33.83 34.48 -27.87
CA ILE A 52 -34.84 33.59 -28.45
C ILE A 52 -36.10 33.56 -27.58
N LEU A 53 -35.95 33.38 -26.26
CA LEU A 53 -37.11 33.33 -25.35
C LEU A 53 -37.87 34.66 -25.33
N ARG A 54 -37.16 35.79 -25.27
CA ARG A 54 -37.78 37.13 -25.30
C ARG A 54 -38.50 37.39 -26.62
N TYR A 55 -37.86 37.05 -27.74
CA TYR A 55 -38.47 37.22 -29.07
C TYR A 55 -39.72 36.35 -29.21
N TYR A 56 -39.70 35.13 -28.68
CA TYR A 56 -40.86 34.24 -28.67
C TYR A 56 -41.97 34.73 -27.73
N GLU A 57 -41.64 35.28 -26.56
CA GLU A 57 -42.61 35.92 -25.66
C GLU A 57 -43.34 37.09 -26.34
N GLU A 58 -42.65 37.86 -27.19
CA GLU A 58 -43.24 38.94 -27.98
C GLU A 58 -44.05 38.43 -29.20
N HIS A 59 -43.72 37.24 -29.72
CA HIS A 59 -44.33 36.64 -30.93
C HIS A 59 -44.77 35.18 -30.70
N PRO A 60 -45.70 34.90 -29.77
CA PRO A 60 -46.02 33.52 -29.33
C PRO A 60 -46.73 32.66 -30.40
N TYR A 61 -47.16 33.26 -31.52
CA TYR A 61 -47.81 32.58 -32.66
C TYR A 61 -46.85 32.00 -33.68
N LEU A 62 -45.56 32.25 -33.51
CA LEU A 62 -44.51 31.61 -34.32
C LEU A 62 -44.36 30.15 -33.91
N THR A 63 -43.84 29.33 -34.82
CA THR A 63 -43.58 27.92 -34.55
C THR A 63 -42.13 27.75 -34.14
N VAL A 64 -41.89 27.27 -32.92
CA VAL A 64 -40.54 26.95 -32.45
C VAL A 64 -40.09 25.63 -33.07
N GLN A 65 -38.88 25.61 -33.63
CA GLN A 65 -38.33 24.40 -34.22
C GLN A 65 -38.28 23.26 -33.18
N PRO A 66 -38.70 22.02 -33.54
CA PRO A 66 -38.65 20.89 -32.62
C PRO A 66 -37.27 20.68 -32.04
N ARG A 67 -36.22 20.80 -32.86
CA ARG A 67 -34.84 20.66 -32.40
C ARG A 67 -34.51 21.61 -31.24
N PHE A 68 -35.01 22.84 -31.26
CA PHE A 68 -34.81 23.76 -30.14
C PHE A 68 -35.55 23.32 -28.87
N LEU A 69 -36.81 22.92 -29.03
CA LEU A 69 -37.68 22.48 -27.94
C LEU A 69 -37.16 21.23 -27.22
N TYR A 70 -36.60 20.27 -27.95
CA TYR A 70 -36.19 18.99 -27.39
C TYR A 70 -34.71 18.94 -27.00
N ASP A 71 -33.83 19.71 -27.66
CA ASP A 71 -32.37 19.59 -27.46
C ASP A 71 -31.81 20.56 -26.43
N TYR A 72 -32.54 21.63 -26.13
CA TYR A 72 -32.06 22.73 -25.29
C TYR A 72 -33.03 23.11 -24.18
N LEU A 73 -34.33 22.78 -24.29
CA LEU A 73 -35.31 23.08 -23.24
C LEU A 73 -35.59 21.85 -22.37
N ARG A 74 -35.86 22.14 -21.09
CA ARG A 74 -36.39 21.13 -20.16
C ARG A 74 -37.88 20.89 -20.43
N PRO A 75 -38.44 19.72 -20.08
CA PRO A 75 -39.86 19.40 -20.32
C PRO A 75 -40.83 20.48 -19.80
N GLN A 76 -40.57 21.02 -18.61
CA GLN A 76 -41.37 22.09 -18.01
C GLN A 76 -41.33 23.40 -18.81
N ALA A 77 -40.15 23.79 -19.30
CA ALA A 77 -39.98 24.98 -20.13
C ALA A 77 -40.60 24.79 -21.52
N ARG A 78 -40.52 23.58 -22.07
CA ARG A 78 -41.22 23.20 -23.29
C ARG A 78 -42.73 23.29 -23.14
N ALA A 79 -43.29 22.73 -22.06
CA ALA A 79 -44.71 22.78 -21.78
C ALA A 79 -45.22 24.24 -21.64
N ALA A 80 -44.42 25.11 -21.01
CA ALA A 80 -44.74 26.54 -20.93
C ALA A 80 -44.79 27.21 -22.32
N ILE A 81 -43.82 26.92 -23.19
CA ILE A 81 -43.77 27.44 -24.58
C ILE A 81 -44.94 26.92 -25.42
N GLU A 82 -45.29 25.65 -25.28
CA GLU A 82 -46.43 25.03 -25.96
C GLU A 82 -47.75 25.65 -25.49
N GLN A 83 -47.92 25.87 -24.19
CA GLN A 83 -49.10 26.52 -23.63
C GLN A 83 -49.26 27.98 -24.12
N MET A 84 -48.17 28.75 -24.18
CA MET A 84 -48.20 30.13 -24.70
C MET A 84 -48.68 30.19 -26.16
N HIS A 85 -48.33 29.18 -26.97
CA HIS A 85 -48.75 29.09 -28.37
C HIS A 85 -50.27 28.88 -28.51
N GLU A 86 -50.85 28.01 -27.68
CA GLU A 86 -52.27 27.65 -27.74
C GLU A 86 -53.20 28.78 -27.32
N GLU A 87 -52.76 29.68 -26.43
CA GLU A 87 -53.60 30.73 -25.84
C GLU A 87 -53.69 32.03 -26.68
N THR A 88 -52.99 32.12 -27.83
CA THR A 88 -52.86 33.41 -28.57
C THR A 88 -53.71 33.46 -29.86
N PRO A 89 -54.82 34.21 -29.91
CA PRO A 89 -55.53 34.51 -31.16
C PRO A 89 -54.80 35.61 -31.94
N VAL A 90 -54.43 35.36 -33.20
CA VAL A 90 -53.54 36.26 -33.97
C VAL A 90 -54.15 36.74 -35.28
N THR A 91 -54.04 38.05 -35.51
CA THR A 91 -54.49 38.78 -36.71
C THR A 91 -53.29 39.43 -37.43
N VAL A 92 -52.21 38.66 -37.66
CA VAL A 92 -51.01 39.11 -38.37
C VAL A 92 -51.08 38.58 -39.81
N ASP A 93 -50.70 39.40 -40.78
CA ASP A 93 -50.68 38.99 -42.19
C ASP A 93 -49.57 37.96 -42.46
N GLU A 94 -49.75 37.17 -43.52
CA GLU A 94 -48.86 36.04 -43.84
C GLU A 94 -47.42 36.48 -44.15
N ALA A 95 -47.22 37.66 -44.74
CA ALA A 95 -45.89 38.14 -45.12
C ALA A 95 -45.09 38.59 -43.89
N THR A 96 -45.73 39.30 -42.96
CA THR A 96 -45.12 39.68 -41.68
C THR A 96 -44.76 38.45 -40.86
N ARG A 97 -45.69 37.49 -40.75
CA ARG A 97 -45.45 36.22 -40.03
C ARG A 97 -44.28 35.44 -40.62
N ALA A 98 -44.17 35.38 -41.95
CA ALA A 98 -43.06 34.67 -42.60
C ALA A 98 -41.70 35.32 -42.33
N LEU A 99 -41.64 36.66 -42.28
CA LEU A 99 -40.42 37.40 -41.95
C LEU A 99 -39.99 37.16 -40.50
N GLU A 100 -40.93 37.25 -39.55
CA GLU A 100 -40.68 37.03 -38.13
C GLU A 100 -40.29 35.57 -37.84
N GLN A 101 -40.92 34.61 -38.51
CA GLN A 101 -40.55 33.20 -38.43
C GLN A 101 -39.11 32.99 -38.91
N THR A 102 -38.73 33.59 -40.05
CA THR A 102 -37.36 33.51 -40.58
C THR A 102 -36.36 34.09 -39.59
N HIS A 103 -36.72 35.17 -38.89
CA HIS A 103 -35.87 35.75 -37.86
C HIS A 103 -35.71 34.83 -36.65
N LEU A 104 -36.80 34.27 -36.12
CA LEU A 104 -36.76 33.29 -35.02
C LEU A 104 -35.89 32.09 -35.40
N ASP A 105 -36.04 31.57 -36.61
CA ASP A 105 -35.26 30.44 -37.11
C ASP A 105 -33.77 30.76 -37.18
N SER A 106 -33.41 31.97 -37.62
CA SER A 106 -32.01 32.42 -37.65
C SER A 106 -31.39 32.54 -36.25
N LEU A 107 -32.14 33.08 -35.27
CA LEU A 107 -31.70 33.17 -33.87
C LEU A 107 -31.45 31.78 -33.28
N ILE A 108 -32.35 30.83 -33.55
CA ILE A 108 -32.23 29.44 -33.11
C ILE A 108 -31.01 28.77 -33.74
N GLU A 109 -30.76 28.96 -35.04
CA GLU A 109 -29.64 28.35 -35.74
C GLU A 109 -28.28 28.90 -35.27
N ASP A 110 -28.19 30.21 -35.08
CA ASP A 110 -27.01 30.87 -34.52
C ASP A 110 -26.71 30.36 -33.10
N PHE A 111 -27.74 30.29 -32.25
CA PHE A 111 -27.62 29.74 -30.91
C PHE A 111 -27.17 28.27 -30.93
N ALA A 112 -27.80 27.43 -31.75
CA ALA A 112 -27.47 26.02 -31.86
C ALA A 112 -26.01 25.81 -32.30
N THR A 113 -25.52 26.63 -33.24
CA THR A 113 -24.12 26.59 -33.70
C THR A 113 -23.15 26.90 -32.57
N VAL A 114 -23.41 27.94 -31.77
CA VAL A 114 -22.59 28.28 -30.61
C VAL A 114 -22.68 27.21 -29.52
N ALA A 115 -23.87 26.66 -29.27
CA ALA A 115 -24.09 25.64 -28.26
C ALA A 115 -23.31 24.35 -28.60
N GLU A 116 -23.44 23.87 -29.84
CA GLU A 116 -22.75 22.67 -30.34
C GLU A 116 -21.22 22.82 -30.37
N ALA A 117 -20.70 24.03 -30.48
CA ALA A 117 -19.26 24.30 -30.39
C ALA A 117 -18.69 24.12 -28.95
N SER A 118 -19.55 24.05 -27.94
CA SER A 118 -19.13 23.96 -26.53
C SER A 118 -18.34 22.67 -26.24
N PRO A 119 -17.30 22.74 -25.39
CA PRO A 119 -16.52 21.56 -25.03
C PRO A 119 -17.37 20.46 -24.39
N MET A 120 -18.37 20.82 -23.57
CA MET A 120 -19.28 19.85 -22.95
C MET A 120 -20.11 19.11 -23.98
N ARG A 121 -20.69 19.80 -24.98
CA ARG A 121 -21.43 19.13 -26.04
C ARG A 121 -20.52 18.33 -26.96
N ARG A 122 -19.32 18.81 -27.31
CA ARG A 122 -18.42 18.10 -28.23
C ARG A 122 -17.81 16.82 -27.64
N LEU A 123 -17.44 16.85 -26.37
CA LEU A 123 -16.77 15.75 -25.68
C LEU A 123 -17.72 14.91 -24.82
N GLY A 124 -18.91 15.42 -24.50
CA GLY A 124 -19.96 14.64 -23.83
C GLY A 124 -20.56 13.59 -24.75
N LEU A 125 -21.29 12.65 -24.16
CA LEU A 125 -22.05 11.65 -24.89
C LEU A 125 -23.47 12.17 -25.13
N VAL A 126 -23.86 12.30 -26.39
CA VAL A 126 -25.22 12.69 -26.79
C VAL A 126 -25.84 11.53 -27.56
N PRO A 127 -26.78 10.76 -26.97
CA PRO A 127 -27.33 9.56 -27.60
C PRO A 127 -27.80 9.75 -29.04
N ALA A 128 -28.50 10.86 -29.32
CA ALA A 128 -29.01 11.17 -30.66
C ALA A 128 -27.94 11.26 -31.76
N ARG A 129 -26.66 11.48 -31.43
CA ARG A 129 -25.55 11.48 -32.41
C ARG A 129 -25.10 10.09 -32.84
N GLY A 130 -25.68 9.03 -32.25
CA GLY A 130 -25.37 7.65 -32.59
C GLY A 130 -24.00 7.19 -32.08
N LEU A 131 -23.44 6.15 -32.69
CA LEU A 131 -22.27 5.46 -32.12
C LEU A 131 -20.93 6.17 -32.38
N LYS A 132 -20.81 6.97 -33.44
CA LYS A 132 -19.54 7.58 -33.86
C LYS A 132 -19.29 8.91 -33.15
N GLN A 133 -18.95 8.85 -31.87
CA GLN A 133 -18.63 10.03 -31.06
C GLN A 133 -17.59 9.73 -29.97
N PRO A 134 -16.75 10.70 -29.58
CA PRO A 134 -15.75 10.51 -28.51
C PRO A 134 -16.41 10.30 -27.14
N GLY A 135 -17.65 10.78 -27.00
CA GLY A 135 -18.44 10.77 -25.78
C GLY A 135 -18.48 9.42 -25.07
N TRP A 136 -18.43 8.29 -25.78
CA TRP A 136 -18.42 6.95 -25.18
C TRP A 136 -17.32 6.75 -24.13
N LEU A 137 -16.18 7.41 -24.30
CA LEU A 137 -15.08 7.38 -23.34
C LEU A 137 -14.99 8.68 -22.55
N THR A 138 -15.04 9.83 -23.25
CA THR A 138 -14.71 11.12 -22.66
C THR A 138 -15.74 11.61 -21.65
N HIS A 139 -17.01 11.21 -21.76
CA HIS A 139 -18.07 11.64 -20.84
C HIS A 139 -17.76 11.33 -19.36
N MET A 140 -17.01 10.25 -19.09
CA MET A 140 -16.65 9.81 -17.74
C MET A 140 -15.81 10.83 -16.96
N PHE A 141 -15.13 11.75 -17.66
CA PHE A 141 -14.22 12.70 -17.03
C PHE A 141 -14.80 14.12 -16.95
N LEU A 142 -15.89 14.39 -17.66
CA LEU A 142 -16.51 15.71 -17.78
C LEU A 142 -17.50 15.94 -16.63
N HIS A 143 -17.63 17.18 -16.16
CA HIS A 143 -18.47 17.49 -15.00
C HIS A 143 -19.18 18.84 -15.14
N PHE A 144 -20.46 18.87 -14.78
CA PHE A 144 -21.28 20.09 -14.72
C PHE A 144 -21.14 20.78 -13.36
N GLY A 145 -20.20 21.73 -13.26
CA GLY A 145 -20.02 22.53 -12.04
C GLY A 145 -19.27 21.83 -10.90
N TRP A 146 -18.89 22.64 -9.91
CA TRP A 146 -18.04 22.22 -8.79
C TRP A 146 -18.68 21.12 -7.93
N MET A 147 -19.97 21.26 -7.59
CA MET A 147 -20.66 20.28 -6.75
C MET A 147 -20.74 18.90 -7.40
N HIS A 148 -20.87 18.84 -8.73
CA HIS A 148 -20.91 17.57 -9.46
C HIS A 148 -19.53 16.88 -9.43
N LEU A 149 -18.46 17.62 -9.68
CA LEU A 149 -17.10 17.09 -9.57
C LEU A 149 -16.79 16.61 -8.14
N LEU A 150 -17.02 17.47 -7.14
CA LEU A 150 -16.71 17.16 -5.74
C LEU A 150 -17.53 15.98 -5.23
N GLY A 151 -18.82 15.90 -5.59
CA GLY A 151 -19.67 14.76 -5.26
C GLY A 151 -19.14 13.45 -5.84
N ASN A 152 -18.80 13.43 -7.13
CA ASN A 152 -18.22 12.25 -7.77
C ASN A 152 -16.89 11.83 -7.11
N MET A 153 -15.98 12.79 -6.90
CA MET A 153 -14.69 12.50 -6.29
C MET A 153 -14.84 11.98 -4.86
N PHE A 154 -15.82 12.47 -4.11
CA PHE A 154 -16.12 11.98 -2.77
C PHE A 154 -16.57 10.52 -2.76
N PHE A 155 -17.55 10.14 -3.58
CA PHE A 155 -17.97 8.74 -3.68
C PHE A 155 -16.85 7.85 -4.23
N PHE A 156 -16.12 8.33 -5.23
CA PHE A 156 -15.00 7.59 -5.82
C PHE A 156 -13.87 7.38 -4.81
N TYR A 157 -13.55 8.37 -3.99
CA TYR A 157 -12.56 8.25 -2.91
C TYR A 157 -12.92 7.15 -1.91
N LEU A 158 -14.20 6.96 -1.60
CA LEU A 158 -14.65 5.93 -0.65
C LEU A 158 -14.49 4.50 -1.17
N VAL A 159 -14.63 4.27 -2.48
CA VAL A 159 -14.71 2.90 -3.04
C VAL A 159 -13.58 2.56 -4.00
N GLY A 160 -13.10 3.52 -4.78
CA GLY A 160 -12.11 3.34 -5.85
C GLY A 160 -10.78 2.79 -5.35
N PRO A 161 -10.10 3.47 -4.41
CA PRO A 161 -8.83 3.00 -3.85
C PRO A 161 -8.89 1.58 -3.27
N LEU A 162 -10.01 1.21 -2.66
CA LEU A 162 -10.19 -0.12 -2.06
C LEU A 162 -10.35 -1.21 -3.12
N LEU A 163 -11.06 -0.92 -4.21
CA LEU A 163 -11.17 -1.83 -5.34
C LEU A 163 -9.86 -1.93 -6.13
N GLU A 164 -9.12 -0.82 -6.28
CA GLU A 164 -7.78 -0.84 -6.86
C GLU A 164 -6.82 -1.69 -6.05
N ASP A 165 -6.90 -1.63 -4.72
CA ASP A 165 -6.05 -2.44 -3.86
C ASP A 165 -6.46 -3.92 -3.87
N LEU A 166 -7.75 -4.23 -4.02
CA LEU A 166 -8.23 -5.62 -4.15
C LEU A 166 -7.84 -6.27 -5.48
N TRP A 167 -7.97 -5.54 -6.59
CA TRP A 167 -7.84 -6.11 -7.93
C TRP A 167 -6.56 -5.73 -8.67
N GLY A 168 -5.80 -4.78 -8.12
CA GLY A 168 -4.62 -4.22 -8.75
C GLY A 168 -4.93 -3.20 -9.85
N ARG A 169 -3.92 -2.39 -10.16
CA ARG A 169 -4.00 -1.21 -11.04
C ARG A 169 -4.63 -1.49 -12.42
N GLY A 170 -4.11 -2.50 -13.13
CA GLY A 170 -4.53 -2.78 -14.51
C GLY A 170 -5.99 -3.23 -14.59
N PHE A 171 -6.35 -4.22 -13.77
CA PHE A 171 -7.72 -4.75 -13.75
C PHE A 171 -8.72 -3.69 -13.29
N PHE A 172 -8.41 -2.95 -12.23
CA PHE A 172 -9.28 -1.87 -11.73
C PHE A 172 -9.48 -0.77 -12.78
N GLY A 173 -8.41 -0.33 -13.46
CA GLY A 173 -8.52 0.66 -14.53
C GLY A 173 -9.42 0.20 -15.68
N ALA A 174 -9.26 -1.05 -16.14
CA ALA A 174 -10.12 -1.63 -17.16
C ALA A 174 -11.57 -1.77 -16.68
N PHE A 175 -11.78 -2.20 -15.43
CA PHE A 175 -13.11 -2.31 -14.82
C PHE A 175 -13.82 -0.95 -14.75
N TYR A 176 -13.11 0.11 -14.35
CA TYR A 176 -13.67 1.47 -14.28
C TYR A 176 -14.16 1.95 -15.66
N LEU A 177 -13.32 1.81 -16.68
CA LEU A 177 -13.67 2.20 -18.06
C LEU A 177 -14.84 1.38 -18.60
N ALA A 178 -14.82 0.06 -18.40
CA ALA A 178 -15.91 -0.82 -18.80
C ALA A 178 -17.22 -0.46 -18.06
N GLY A 179 -17.14 -0.13 -16.76
CA GLY A 179 -18.28 0.29 -15.97
C GLY A 179 -18.94 1.56 -16.50
N GLY A 180 -18.16 2.58 -16.83
CA GLY A 180 -18.69 3.80 -17.44
C GLY A 180 -19.25 3.59 -18.84
N MET A 181 -18.61 2.75 -19.67
CA MET A 181 -19.16 2.37 -20.98
C MET A 181 -20.49 1.62 -20.84
N MET A 182 -20.61 0.67 -19.90
CA MET A 182 -21.85 -0.07 -19.68
C MET A 182 -22.96 0.80 -19.09
N ALA A 183 -22.61 1.77 -18.24
CA ALA A 183 -23.54 2.80 -17.78
C ALA A 183 -24.06 3.65 -18.95
N ALA A 184 -23.18 4.08 -19.86
CA ALA A 184 -23.56 4.79 -21.07
C ALA A 184 -24.47 3.93 -21.99
N VAL A 185 -24.15 2.65 -22.19
CA VAL A 185 -24.98 1.72 -22.96
C VAL A 185 -26.37 1.56 -22.35
N ALA A 186 -26.46 1.45 -21.02
CA ALA A 186 -27.75 1.33 -20.33
C ALA A 186 -28.63 2.57 -20.54
N HIS A 187 -28.05 3.78 -20.50
CA HIS A 187 -28.80 5.00 -20.79
C HIS A 187 -29.18 5.11 -22.27
N PHE A 188 -28.22 4.87 -23.17
CA PHE A 188 -28.42 4.89 -24.62
C PHE A 188 -29.51 3.91 -25.08
N GLY A 189 -29.59 2.72 -24.47
CA GLY A 189 -30.58 1.71 -24.82
C GLY A 189 -32.02 2.09 -24.46
N ILE A 190 -32.21 2.99 -23.49
CA ILE A 190 -33.54 3.45 -23.04
C ILE A 190 -34.02 4.63 -23.86
N ASP A 191 -33.14 5.61 -24.09
CA ASP A 191 -33.46 6.78 -24.90
C ASP A 191 -32.35 7.10 -25.92
N PRO A 192 -32.27 6.33 -27.01
CA PRO A 192 -31.25 6.52 -28.04
C PRO A 192 -31.42 7.82 -28.83
N ARG A 193 -32.59 8.47 -28.73
CA ARG A 193 -32.88 9.75 -29.38
C ARG A 193 -32.70 10.93 -28.43
N SER A 194 -32.25 10.69 -27.19
CA SER A 194 -31.98 11.76 -26.24
C SER A 194 -30.91 12.71 -26.78
N THR A 195 -31.21 14.00 -26.75
CA THR A 195 -30.29 15.08 -27.09
C THR A 195 -29.68 15.73 -25.84
N VAL A 196 -29.99 15.18 -24.67
CA VAL A 196 -29.38 15.54 -23.39
C VAL A 196 -27.94 15.05 -23.36
N VAL A 197 -27.03 15.95 -22.99
CA VAL A 197 -25.60 15.65 -22.87
C VAL A 197 -25.34 14.86 -21.59
N MET A 198 -24.81 13.66 -21.75
CA MET A 198 -24.24 12.91 -20.64
C MET A 198 -22.78 13.35 -20.41
N ALA A 199 -22.51 13.79 -19.18
CA ALA A 199 -21.18 14.08 -18.67
C ALA A 199 -21.17 13.79 -17.17
N GLY A 200 -20.19 13.02 -16.72
CA GLY A 200 -20.01 12.67 -15.31
C GLY A 200 -19.34 11.32 -15.13
N ALA A 201 -18.45 11.24 -14.13
CA ALA A 201 -17.88 9.97 -13.68
C ALA A 201 -18.92 9.05 -12.98
N SER A 202 -20.11 9.56 -12.69
CA SER A 202 -21.09 8.95 -11.79
C SER A 202 -21.55 7.55 -12.24
N GLY A 203 -21.66 7.28 -13.55
CA GLY A 203 -21.97 5.94 -14.06
C GLY A 203 -20.86 4.91 -13.78
N ALA A 204 -19.60 5.29 -14.01
CA ALA A 204 -18.45 4.45 -13.68
C ALA A 204 -18.29 4.27 -12.15
N ILE A 205 -18.54 5.32 -11.39
CA ILE A 205 -18.54 5.27 -9.91
C ILE A 205 -19.69 4.38 -9.41
N ALA A 206 -20.86 4.42 -10.03
CA ALA A 206 -21.97 3.51 -9.71
C ALA A 206 -21.56 2.05 -9.91
N ALA A 207 -20.81 1.74 -10.98
CA ALA A 207 -20.21 0.42 -11.15
C ALA A 207 -19.22 0.07 -10.03
N CYS A 208 -18.35 0.99 -9.64
CA CYS A 208 -17.50 0.79 -8.46
C CYS A 208 -18.34 0.56 -7.19
N MET A 209 -19.41 1.30 -6.96
CA MET A 209 -20.29 1.11 -5.80
C MET A 209 -20.99 -0.25 -5.82
N GLY A 210 -21.46 -0.72 -6.98
CA GLY A 210 -22.02 -2.07 -7.14
C GLY A 210 -21.02 -3.17 -6.83
N ALA A 211 -19.81 -3.07 -7.39
CA ALA A 211 -18.72 -3.98 -7.09
C ALA A 211 -18.31 -3.97 -5.61
N PHE A 212 -18.18 -2.78 -5.03
CA PHE A 212 -17.85 -2.58 -3.64
C PHE A 212 -18.91 -3.17 -2.70
N SER A 213 -20.20 -2.97 -3.00
CA SER A 213 -21.31 -3.53 -2.22
C SER A 213 -21.25 -5.05 -2.14
N TYR A 214 -20.74 -5.70 -3.19
CA TYR A 214 -20.59 -7.15 -3.25
C TYR A 214 -19.28 -7.66 -2.64
N ARG A 215 -18.11 -7.18 -3.11
CA ARG A 215 -16.79 -7.67 -2.62
C ARG A 215 -16.47 -7.21 -1.21
N CYS A 216 -16.87 -6.00 -0.87
CA CYS A 216 -16.67 -5.45 0.47
C CYS A 216 -17.91 -5.64 1.36
N ARG A 217 -18.80 -6.62 1.08
CA ARG A 217 -20.08 -6.81 1.80
C ARG A 217 -19.95 -6.84 3.32
N SER A 218 -18.85 -7.38 3.84
CA SER A 218 -18.59 -7.50 5.28
C SER A 218 -18.02 -6.23 5.91
N ARG A 219 -17.50 -5.29 5.11
CA ARG A 219 -16.95 -4.03 5.59
C ARG A 219 -18.06 -3.11 6.10
N ARG A 220 -17.73 -2.28 7.08
CA ARG A 220 -18.65 -1.31 7.69
C ARG A 220 -18.28 0.09 7.26
N ILE A 221 -19.25 0.88 6.84
CA ILE A 221 -19.11 2.29 6.52
C ILE A 221 -19.58 3.09 7.71
N ARG A 222 -18.74 4.00 8.19
CA ARG A 222 -19.12 4.96 9.23
C ARG A 222 -19.91 6.08 8.61
N MET A 223 -21.18 6.13 8.95
CA MET A 223 -22.10 7.19 8.58
C MET A 223 -22.15 8.20 9.71
N ALA A 224 -21.90 9.46 9.40
CA ALA A 224 -22.21 10.55 10.30
C ALA A 224 -23.63 11.04 10.06
N TYR A 225 -24.30 11.44 11.14
CA TYR A 225 -25.61 12.07 11.08
C TYR A 225 -25.62 13.40 11.82
N MET A 226 -26.39 14.34 11.27
CA MET A 226 -26.67 15.62 11.91
C MET A 226 -28.17 15.90 11.83
N ILE A 227 -28.82 15.99 13.00
CA ILE A 227 -30.23 16.35 13.14
C ILE A 227 -30.27 17.78 13.69
N GLY A 228 -30.33 18.75 12.77
CA GLY A 228 -30.21 20.18 13.10
C GLY A 228 -28.89 20.49 13.82
N TRP A 229 -28.89 21.53 14.66
CA TRP A 229 -27.72 21.90 15.49
C TRP A 229 -27.64 21.09 16.80
N ILE A 230 -28.62 20.24 17.07
CA ILE A 230 -28.93 19.69 18.41
C ILE A 230 -28.28 18.32 18.64
N ARG A 231 -28.23 17.46 17.61
CA ARG A 231 -27.62 16.12 17.73
C ARG A 231 -26.72 15.78 16.56
N ARG A 232 -25.51 15.35 16.90
CA ARG A 232 -24.44 14.92 16.00
C ARG A 232 -23.95 13.56 16.49
N GLY A 233 -23.71 12.64 15.58
CA GLY A 233 -23.18 11.32 15.95
C GLY A 233 -22.72 10.53 14.74
N THR A 234 -22.24 9.31 14.99
CA THR A 234 -21.88 8.36 13.93
C THR A 234 -22.49 7.00 14.23
N PHE A 235 -22.80 6.25 13.17
CA PHE A 235 -23.23 4.85 13.25
C PHE A 235 -22.61 4.07 12.10
N LEU A 236 -22.61 2.75 12.19
CA LEU A 236 -22.02 1.86 11.20
C LEU A 236 -23.11 1.21 10.36
N ILE A 237 -22.93 1.22 9.04
CA ILE A 237 -23.79 0.49 8.10
C ILE A 237 -22.90 -0.50 7.32
N PRO A 238 -23.28 -1.78 7.18
CA PRO A 238 -22.62 -2.69 6.25
C PRO A 238 -22.59 -2.15 4.82
N ALA A 239 -21.48 -2.35 4.11
CA ALA A 239 -21.30 -1.82 2.75
C ALA A 239 -22.42 -2.21 1.78
N TRP A 240 -22.89 -3.47 1.86
CA TRP A 240 -23.97 -3.95 1.01
C TRP A 240 -25.30 -3.23 1.27
N LEU A 241 -25.60 -2.87 2.52
CA LEU A 241 -26.79 -2.09 2.87
C LEU A 241 -26.65 -0.66 2.39
N TRP A 242 -25.50 -0.03 2.59
CA TRP A 242 -25.27 1.35 2.13
C TRP A 242 -25.42 1.46 0.61
N GLY A 243 -24.76 0.60 -0.16
CA GLY A 243 -24.89 0.60 -1.61
C GLY A 243 -26.28 0.17 -2.08
N GLY A 244 -26.93 -0.76 -1.37
CA GLY A 244 -28.32 -1.16 -1.63
C GLY A 244 -29.32 -0.01 -1.42
N PHE A 245 -29.18 0.78 -0.34
CA PHE A 245 -29.99 1.97 -0.11
C PHE A 245 -29.77 3.04 -1.17
N TRP A 246 -28.52 3.26 -1.57
CA TRP A 246 -28.20 4.20 -2.64
C TRP A 246 -28.86 3.75 -3.97
N PHE A 247 -28.71 2.47 -4.34
CA PHE A 247 -29.32 1.91 -5.55
C PHE A 247 -30.85 1.95 -5.50
N ALA A 248 -31.46 1.63 -4.35
CA ALA A 248 -32.90 1.75 -4.17
C ALA A 248 -33.38 3.20 -4.34
N GLY A 249 -32.58 4.18 -3.92
CA GLY A 249 -32.82 5.60 -4.17
C GLY A 249 -32.85 5.95 -5.66
N GLU A 250 -31.91 5.43 -6.45
CA GLU A 250 -31.90 5.60 -7.91
C GLU A 250 -33.14 4.97 -8.57
N VAL A 251 -33.52 3.76 -8.16
CA VAL A 251 -34.74 3.09 -8.66
C VAL A 251 -36.00 3.85 -8.28
N PHE A 252 -36.08 4.35 -7.05
CA PHE A 252 -37.20 5.19 -6.61
C PHE A 252 -37.26 6.50 -7.38
N SER A 253 -36.10 7.11 -7.65
CA SER A 253 -35.99 8.33 -8.45
C SER A 253 -36.52 8.13 -9.87
N LEU A 254 -36.18 7.00 -10.49
CA LEU A 254 -36.73 6.58 -11.77
C LEU A 254 -38.26 6.41 -11.71
N ALA A 255 -38.77 5.67 -10.71
CA ALA A 255 -40.20 5.39 -10.57
C ALA A 255 -41.03 6.65 -10.27
N SER A 256 -40.48 7.58 -9.49
CA SER A 256 -41.15 8.83 -9.08
C SER A 256 -40.99 9.98 -10.08
N HIS A 257 -40.22 9.80 -11.16
CA HIS A 257 -39.90 10.85 -12.14
C HIS A 257 -39.30 12.11 -11.50
N SER A 258 -38.62 11.98 -10.36
CA SER A 258 -38.19 13.11 -9.52
C SER A 258 -36.85 13.73 -9.92
N SER A 259 -36.16 13.15 -10.92
CA SER A 259 -34.83 13.61 -11.38
C SER A 259 -34.81 13.86 -12.89
N GLU A 260 -35.50 14.91 -13.32
CA GLU A 260 -35.39 15.41 -14.70
C GLU A 260 -33.97 15.99 -14.94
N GLY A 261 -33.10 15.24 -15.62
CA GLY A 261 -31.79 15.71 -16.10
C GLY A 261 -30.56 14.97 -15.57
N VAL A 262 -30.72 13.99 -14.67
CA VAL A 262 -29.63 13.08 -14.27
C VAL A 262 -29.83 11.75 -14.98
N ALA A 263 -28.78 11.15 -15.54
CA ALA A 263 -28.85 9.87 -16.22
C ALA A 263 -29.03 8.70 -15.22
N VAL A 264 -30.18 8.64 -14.54
CA VAL A 264 -30.51 7.60 -13.54
C VAL A 264 -30.33 6.20 -14.10
N MET A 265 -30.67 5.98 -15.37
CA MET A 265 -30.43 4.70 -16.04
C MET A 265 -28.94 4.35 -16.19
N ALA A 266 -28.06 5.35 -16.31
CA ALA A 266 -26.62 5.12 -16.29
C ALA A 266 -26.16 4.68 -14.89
N HIS A 267 -26.72 5.26 -13.82
CA HIS A 267 -26.41 4.85 -12.45
C HIS A 267 -26.88 3.41 -12.17
N ILE A 268 -28.13 3.09 -12.52
CA ILE A 268 -28.70 1.75 -12.36
C ILE A 268 -27.89 0.73 -13.17
N GLY A 269 -27.64 1.01 -14.45
CA GLY A 269 -26.89 0.13 -15.35
C GLY A 269 -25.45 -0.08 -14.90
N GLY A 270 -24.77 1.00 -14.50
CA GLY A 270 -23.43 0.95 -13.93
C GLY A 270 -23.38 0.08 -12.67
N PHE A 271 -24.26 0.33 -11.70
CA PHE A 271 -24.32 -0.44 -10.46
C PHE A 271 -24.55 -1.93 -10.70
N LEU A 272 -25.54 -2.29 -11.54
CA LEU A 272 -25.83 -3.69 -11.88
C LEU A 272 -24.65 -4.37 -12.58
N PHE A 273 -24.01 -3.68 -13.53
CA PHE A 273 -22.80 -4.17 -14.18
C PHE A 273 -21.71 -4.44 -13.14
N GLY A 274 -21.42 -3.46 -12.28
CA GLY A 274 -20.37 -3.59 -11.28
C GLY A 274 -20.60 -4.72 -10.28
N PHE A 275 -21.83 -4.85 -9.79
CA PHE A 275 -22.23 -5.93 -8.90
C PHE A 275 -22.10 -7.30 -9.58
N GLY A 276 -22.58 -7.42 -10.83
CA GLY A 276 -22.52 -8.64 -11.63
C GLY A 276 -21.09 -9.04 -11.98
N ALA A 277 -20.28 -8.10 -12.45
CA ALA A 277 -18.87 -8.32 -12.79
C ALA A 277 -18.06 -8.74 -11.56
N ALA A 278 -18.26 -8.07 -10.41
CA ALA A 278 -17.63 -8.47 -9.16
C ALA A 278 -18.04 -9.89 -8.71
N THR A 279 -19.33 -10.24 -8.89
CA THR A 279 -19.85 -11.59 -8.63
C THR A 279 -19.18 -12.63 -9.52
N LEU A 280 -19.05 -12.34 -10.81
CA LEU A 280 -18.42 -13.23 -11.78
C LEU A 280 -16.92 -13.43 -11.48
N VAL A 281 -16.20 -12.36 -11.14
CA VAL A 281 -14.78 -12.39 -10.81
C VAL A 281 -14.51 -13.22 -9.54
N GLU A 282 -15.34 -13.08 -8.50
CA GLU A 282 -15.25 -13.92 -7.29
C GLU A 282 -15.59 -15.39 -7.62
N LYS A 283 -16.77 -15.64 -8.20
CA LYS A 283 -17.29 -17.01 -8.37
C LYS A 283 -16.54 -17.84 -9.40
N SER A 284 -15.91 -17.22 -10.39
CA SER A 284 -15.05 -17.91 -11.36
C SER A 284 -13.71 -18.35 -10.77
N GLY A 285 -13.36 -17.92 -9.56
CA GLY A 285 -12.04 -18.11 -8.96
C GLY A 285 -10.93 -17.32 -9.66
N TYR A 286 -11.25 -16.47 -10.64
CA TYR A 286 -10.28 -15.63 -11.34
C TYR A 286 -9.54 -14.70 -10.38
N GLU A 287 -10.27 -14.14 -9.40
CA GLU A 287 -9.67 -13.30 -8.37
C GLU A 287 -8.59 -14.06 -7.59
N ALA A 288 -8.88 -15.26 -7.11
CA ALA A 288 -7.92 -16.07 -6.35
C ALA A 288 -6.76 -16.61 -7.20
N ARG A 289 -7.01 -16.94 -8.47
CA ARG A 289 -6.02 -17.53 -9.37
C ARG A 289 -5.09 -16.53 -10.03
N ALA A 290 -5.60 -15.35 -10.40
CA ALA A 290 -4.87 -14.40 -11.25
C ALA A 290 -4.66 -13.03 -10.58
N LEU A 291 -5.67 -12.49 -9.90
CA LEU A 291 -5.57 -11.14 -9.32
C LEU A 291 -4.83 -11.14 -7.99
N ALA A 292 -5.18 -12.03 -7.06
CA ALA A 292 -4.59 -12.10 -5.73
C ALA A 292 -3.08 -12.40 -5.77
N PRO A 293 -2.57 -13.37 -6.56
CA PRO A 293 -1.13 -13.61 -6.67
C PRO A 293 -0.40 -12.43 -7.31
N ALA A 294 -0.91 -11.84 -8.40
CA ALA A 294 -0.27 -10.70 -9.06
C ALA A 294 -0.28 -9.42 -8.18
N VAL A 295 -1.26 -9.31 -7.29
CA VAL A 295 -1.34 -8.26 -6.28
C VAL A 295 -0.33 -8.52 -5.15
N GLN A 296 -0.25 -9.75 -4.65
CA GLN A 296 0.63 -10.18 -3.56
C GLN A 296 2.11 -10.28 -3.95
N GLU A 297 2.42 -10.64 -5.19
CA GLU A 297 3.79 -10.64 -5.75
C GLU A 297 4.42 -9.23 -5.66
N LYS A 298 3.60 -8.18 -5.64
CA LYS A 298 4.01 -6.77 -5.54
C LYS A 298 3.88 -6.17 -4.14
N THR A 299 3.34 -6.92 -3.18
CA THR A 299 3.31 -6.57 -1.75
C THR A 299 3.96 -7.72 -1.01
N THR A 300 5.23 -7.57 -0.61
CA THR A 300 6.12 -8.45 0.19
C THR A 300 5.48 -9.30 1.29
N TRP A 301 4.58 -10.17 0.90
CA TRP A 301 4.02 -11.26 1.68
C TRP A 301 4.42 -12.60 1.05
N THR A 302 4.93 -12.58 -0.19
CA THR A 302 5.32 -13.77 -0.94
C THR A 302 6.79 -14.11 -0.72
N GLN A 303 6.99 -15.24 -0.06
CA GLN A 303 8.22 -16.03 -0.12
C GLN A 303 8.44 -16.47 -1.57
N HIS A 304 9.69 -16.49 -2.05
CA HIS A 304 10.01 -17.00 -3.38
C HIS A 304 9.48 -18.45 -3.52
N PRO A 305 8.85 -18.87 -4.62
CA PRO A 305 8.28 -20.22 -4.75
C PRO A 305 9.30 -21.34 -4.48
N SER A 306 10.56 -21.13 -4.87
CA SER A 306 11.65 -22.06 -4.55
C SER A 306 12.03 -22.09 -3.07
N THR A 307 11.68 -21.08 -2.26
CA THR A 307 11.83 -21.14 -0.80
C THR A 307 10.90 -22.19 -0.20
N ASP A 308 9.65 -22.30 -0.69
CA ASP A 308 8.73 -23.36 -0.25
C ASP A 308 9.21 -24.74 -0.68
N LEU A 309 9.72 -24.87 -1.92
CA LEU A 309 10.32 -26.11 -2.39
C LEU A 309 11.53 -26.52 -1.54
N ALA A 310 12.38 -25.55 -1.18
CA ALA A 310 13.54 -25.78 -0.35
C ALA A 310 13.16 -26.28 1.04
N ARG A 311 12.15 -25.67 1.66
CA ARG A 311 11.63 -26.07 2.97
C ARG A 311 11.00 -27.46 2.93
N ALA A 312 10.16 -27.74 1.94
CA ALA A 312 9.55 -29.05 1.78
C ALA A 312 10.62 -30.14 1.56
N ALA A 313 11.73 -29.82 0.89
CA ALA A 313 12.87 -30.73 0.76
C ALA A 313 13.58 -30.95 2.11
N LEU A 314 13.82 -29.90 2.89
CA LEU A 314 14.39 -30.02 4.25
C LEU A 314 13.50 -30.86 5.18
N GLU A 315 12.18 -30.70 5.13
CA GLU A 315 11.22 -31.49 5.92
C GLU A 315 11.30 -33.00 5.60
N ARG A 316 11.63 -33.33 4.34
CA ARG A 316 11.88 -34.72 3.91
C ARG A 316 13.31 -35.20 4.19
N GLY A 317 14.16 -34.36 4.77
CA GLY A 317 15.59 -34.64 4.99
C GLY A 317 16.44 -34.56 3.71
N ASP A 318 15.89 -34.06 2.60
CA ASP A 318 16.59 -33.93 1.32
C ASP A 318 17.35 -32.60 1.25
N GLN A 319 18.56 -32.59 1.80
CA GLN A 319 19.43 -31.42 1.80
C GLN A 319 19.88 -31.00 0.39
N LEU A 320 19.95 -31.95 -0.56
CA LEU A 320 20.44 -31.68 -1.91
C LEU A 320 19.40 -30.90 -2.72
N ALA A 321 18.14 -31.34 -2.68
CA ALA A 321 17.04 -30.62 -3.30
C ALA A 321 16.79 -29.26 -2.61
N ALA A 322 16.97 -29.19 -1.28
CA ALA A 322 16.90 -27.92 -0.55
C ALA A 322 17.97 -26.92 -1.01
N ALA A 323 19.21 -27.38 -1.16
CA ALA A 323 20.31 -26.54 -1.64
C ALA A 323 20.06 -26.02 -3.06
N GLU A 324 19.59 -26.87 -3.97
CA GLU A 324 19.28 -26.46 -5.35
C GLU A 324 18.16 -25.41 -5.41
N ALA A 325 17.13 -25.60 -4.60
CA ALA A 325 16.02 -24.66 -4.50
C ALA A 325 16.48 -23.31 -3.91
N TYR A 326 17.28 -23.31 -2.83
CA TYR A 326 17.84 -22.06 -2.28
C TYR A 326 18.85 -21.38 -3.23
N ARG A 327 19.65 -22.12 -3.99
CA ARG A 327 20.49 -21.53 -5.07
C ARG A 327 19.66 -20.87 -6.14
N THR A 328 18.47 -21.38 -6.43
CA THR A 328 17.53 -20.75 -7.37
C THR A 328 17.03 -19.42 -6.81
N VAL A 329 16.64 -19.38 -5.52
CA VAL A 329 16.30 -18.13 -4.84
C VAL A 329 17.44 -17.13 -4.93
N LEU A 330 18.68 -17.52 -4.60
CA LEU A 330 19.83 -16.59 -4.58
C LEU A 330 20.30 -16.13 -5.96
N ARG A 331 19.97 -16.86 -7.04
CA ARG A 331 20.23 -16.40 -8.41
C ARG A 331 19.34 -15.22 -8.78
N GLU A 332 18.09 -15.22 -8.34
CA GLU A 332 17.11 -14.17 -8.63
C GLU A 332 17.12 -13.06 -7.58
N GLN A 333 17.35 -13.43 -6.32
CA GLN A 333 17.35 -12.56 -5.15
C GLN A 333 18.64 -12.78 -4.33
N PRO A 334 19.79 -12.25 -4.76
CA PRO A 334 21.09 -12.48 -4.10
C PRO A 334 21.20 -11.97 -2.66
N LEU A 335 20.23 -11.15 -2.24
CA LEU A 335 20.14 -10.56 -0.91
C LEU A 335 19.04 -11.23 -0.05
N ASP A 336 18.43 -12.32 -0.51
CA ASP A 336 17.46 -13.07 0.29
C ASP A 336 18.17 -13.72 1.48
N ARG A 337 17.84 -13.23 2.68
CA ARG A 337 18.49 -13.65 3.93
C ARG A 337 18.24 -15.12 4.25
N GLU A 338 17.03 -15.61 4.03
CA GLU A 338 16.70 -17.00 4.37
C GLU A 338 17.50 -17.96 3.49
N ALA A 339 17.48 -17.74 2.18
CA ALA A 339 18.20 -18.58 1.24
C ALA A 339 19.72 -18.50 1.47
N ALA A 340 20.26 -17.31 1.77
CA ALA A 340 21.67 -17.12 2.07
C ALA A 340 22.11 -17.90 3.31
N VAL A 341 21.37 -17.80 4.42
CA VAL A 341 21.72 -18.48 5.68
C VAL A 341 21.49 -19.99 5.57
N ALA A 342 20.34 -20.41 5.02
CA ALA A 342 20.01 -21.82 4.90
C ALA A 342 20.98 -22.55 3.97
N LEU A 343 21.32 -21.95 2.82
CA LEU A 343 22.30 -22.54 1.90
C LEU A 343 23.69 -22.58 2.52
N ALA A 344 24.13 -21.52 3.22
CA ALA A 344 25.41 -21.50 3.92
C ALA A 344 25.53 -22.62 4.95
N ARG A 345 24.44 -22.95 5.66
CA ARG A 345 24.40 -24.08 6.61
C ARG A 345 24.46 -25.43 5.91
N ILE A 346 23.70 -25.62 4.84
CA ILE A 346 23.72 -26.87 4.06
C ILE A 346 25.12 -27.10 3.45
N GLU A 347 25.73 -26.04 2.92
CA GLU A 347 27.07 -26.10 2.30
C GLU A 347 28.22 -26.00 3.31
N GLN A 348 27.92 -25.81 4.60
CA GLN A 348 28.90 -25.66 5.68
C GLN A 348 29.98 -24.60 5.37
N GLY A 349 29.55 -23.42 4.93
CA GLY A 349 30.47 -22.33 4.65
C GLY A 349 29.77 -21.00 4.37
N PRO A 350 30.47 -19.86 4.53
CA PRO A 350 29.84 -18.55 4.47
C PRO A 350 29.56 -18.06 3.04
N ALA A 351 30.02 -18.76 2.01
CA ALA A 351 30.02 -18.28 0.63
C ALA A 351 28.65 -17.79 0.12
N PRO A 352 27.52 -18.50 0.37
CA PRO A 352 26.19 -18.02 -0.01
C PRO A 352 25.76 -16.71 0.66
N ALA A 353 26.32 -16.42 1.84
CA ALA A 353 25.97 -15.24 2.64
C ALA A 353 26.91 -14.04 2.42
N ILE A 354 28.04 -14.23 1.73
CA ILE A 354 29.00 -13.15 1.46
C ILE A 354 28.36 -11.96 0.73
N PRO A 355 27.56 -12.12 -0.36
CA PRO A 355 26.99 -10.98 -1.06
C PRO A 355 26.09 -10.11 -0.17
N LEU A 356 25.29 -10.74 0.69
CA LEU A 356 24.42 -10.05 1.63
C LEU A 356 25.23 -9.33 2.72
N LEU A 357 26.22 -10.00 3.32
CA LEU A 357 27.11 -9.38 4.31
C LEU A 357 27.88 -8.18 3.73
N GLN A 358 28.35 -8.29 2.48
CA GLN A 358 29.01 -7.20 1.77
C GLN A 358 28.05 -6.03 1.51
N ASN A 359 26.81 -6.30 1.09
CA ASN A 359 25.81 -5.27 0.88
C ASN A 359 25.53 -4.47 2.15
N LEU A 360 25.30 -5.17 3.27
CA LEU A 360 25.09 -4.54 4.59
C LEU A 360 26.31 -3.70 5.01
N ALA A 361 27.52 -4.21 4.82
CA ALA A 361 28.74 -3.48 5.13
C ALA A 361 28.92 -2.23 4.25
N MET A 362 28.60 -2.29 2.96
CA MET A 362 28.66 -1.13 2.06
C MET A 362 27.67 -0.04 2.43
N ARG A 363 26.51 -0.40 2.97
CA ARG A 363 25.48 0.55 3.42
C ARG A 363 25.77 1.16 4.81
N GLY A 364 26.87 0.75 5.45
CA GLY A 364 27.20 1.18 6.81
C GLY A 364 26.40 0.48 7.90
N GLU A 365 25.62 -0.56 7.56
CA GLU A 365 24.75 -1.30 8.47
C GLU A 365 25.52 -2.42 9.21
N LEU A 366 26.69 -2.09 9.74
CA LEU A 366 27.66 -3.05 10.30
C LEU A 366 27.10 -3.86 11.48
N GLY A 367 26.20 -3.29 12.29
CA GLY A 367 25.53 -4.02 13.37
C GLY A 367 24.62 -5.14 12.86
N GLN A 368 23.93 -4.93 11.73
CA GLN A 368 23.10 -5.98 11.12
C GLN A 368 23.96 -7.06 10.46
N ALA A 369 25.05 -6.66 9.80
CA ALA A 369 26.03 -7.60 9.25
C ALA A 369 26.65 -8.46 10.37
N TRP A 370 26.94 -7.88 11.53
CA TRP A 370 27.42 -8.61 12.70
C TRP A 370 26.40 -9.61 13.23
N ILE A 371 25.14 -9.20 13.39
CA ILE A 371 24.06 -10.12 13.80
C ILE A 371 24.00 -11.28 12.82
N MET A 372 23.96 -11.01 11.51
CA MET A 372 23.91 -12.04 10.48
C MET A 372 25.13 -12.97 10.50
N ALA A 373 26.33 -12.46 10.78
CA ALA A 373 27.52 -13.28 10.97
C ALA A 373 27.35 -14.28 12.12
N LEU A 374 26.76 -13.86 13.24
CA LEU A 374 26.42 -14.74 14.35
C LEU A 374 25.34 -15.78 13.94
N GLU A 375 24.42 -15.42 13.04
CA GLU A 375 23.37 -16.34 12.56
C GLU A 375 23.85 -17.49 11.69
N LEU A 376 25.02 -17.32 11.07
CA LEU A 376 25.66 -18.38 10.31
C LEU A 376 26.20 -19.47 11.23
N GLY A 377 26.44 -19.18 12.51
CA GLY A 377 26.85 -20.16 13.51
C GLY A 377 28.08 -20.95 13.06
N ALA A 378 27.98 -22.29 13.05
CA ALA A 378 29.07 -23.17 12.62
C ALA A 378 29.44 -23.03 11.13
N ALA A 379 28.54 -22.48 10.29
CA ALA A 379 28.85 -22.18 8.89
C ALA A 379 29.66 -20.88 8.74
N PHE A 380 29.80 -20.09 9.80
CA PHE A 380 30.63 -18.90 9.81
C PHE A 380 32.11 -19.29 9.96
N ASP A 381 32.85 -19.19 8.88
CA ASP A 381 34.29 -19.43 8.85
C ASP A 381 35.04 -18.12 8.58
N PRO A 382 35.71 -17.53 9.59
CA PRO A 382 36.52 -16.31 9.43
C PRO A 382 37.60 -16.42 8.33
N ASP A 383 38.12 -17.62 8.08
CA ASP A 383 39.17 -17.85 7.09
C ASP A 383 38.64 -17.81 5.64
N ARG A 384 37.31 -17.91 5.46
CA ARG A 384 36.65 -17.87 4.13
C ARG A 384 36.04 -16.51 3.76
N LEU A 385 36.16 -15.51 4.63
CA LEU A 385 35.67 -14.15 4.35
C LEU A 385 36.71 -13.30 3.62
N PRO A 386 36.28 -12.39 2.72
CA PRO A 386 37.16 -11.37 2.15
C PRO A 386 37.73 -10.46 3.25
N ASP A 387 39.04 -10.14 3.16
CA ASP A 387 39.76 -9.38 4.20
C ASP A 387 39.08 -8.08 4.60
N LYS A 388 38.59 -7.31 3.63
CA LYS A 388 37.90 -6.04 3.88
C LYS A 388 36.62 -6.26 4.70
N LEU A 389 35.82 -7.26 4.33
CA LEU A 389 34.57 -7.58 5.04
C LEU A 389 34.86 -8.10 6.45
N ALA A 390 35.81 -9.02 6.59
CA ALA A 390 36.24 -9.54 7.89
C ALA A 390 36.73 -8.40 8.81
N TYR A 391 37.52 -7.47 8.26
CA TYR A 391 38.06 -6.33 9.01
C TYR A 391 36.96 -5.36 9.46
N GLN A 392 35.97 -5.10 8.59
CA GLN A 392 34.80 -4.27 8.90
C GLN A 392 33.91 -4.91 9.97
N LEU A 393 33.65 -6.22 9.86
CA LEU A 393 32.86 -6.98 10.83
C LEU A 393 33.53 -7.02 12.20
N ALA A 394 34.84 -7.29 12.26
CA ALA A 394 35.60 -7.26 13.52
C ALA A 394 35.61 -5.85 14.16
N GLY A 395 35.59 -4.78 13.36
CA GLY A 395 35.48 -3.40 13.86
C GLY A 395 34.11 -3.04 14.41
N ALA A 396 33.04 -3.65 13.89
CA ALA A 396 31.66 -3.39 14.30
C ALA A 396 31.39 -3.71 15.79
N THR A 397 32.21 -4.57 16.39
CA THR A 397 32.01 -5.05 17.77
C THR A 397 32.49 -4.09 18.84
N GLU A 398 33.13 -2.97 18.49
CA GLU A 398 33.51 -1.94 19.48
C GLU A 398 32.28 -1.32 20.18
N ALA A 399 31.07 -1.63 19.70
CA ALA A 399 29.79 -1.28 20.30
C ALA A 399 29.04 -2.46 20.98
N ALA A 400 29.55 -3.71 20.95
CA ALA A 400 28.83 -4.90 21.41
C ALA A 400 29.60 -5.66 22.51
N SER A 401 29.10 -5.67 23.74
CA SER A 401 29.74 -6.26 24.93
C SER A 401 29.83 -7.80 24.92
N ASP A 402 29.07 -8.48 24.05
CA ASP A 402 28.80 -9.92 24.14
C ASP A 402 29.44 -10.73 22.99
N ALA A 403 30.43 -10.15 22.27
CA ALA A 403 30.98 -10.70 21.03
C ALA A 403 31.94 -11.91 21.19
N GLY A 404 32.36 -12.23 22.42
CA GLY A 404 33.34 -13.30 22.69
C GLY A 404 34.66 -13.12 21.92
N ASP A 405 35.31 -14.25 21.58
CA ASP A 405 36.61 -14.25 20.88
C ASP A 405 36.51 -14.12 19.35
N LEU A 406 35.29 -14.13 18.79
CA LEU A 406 35.06 -14.11 17.34
C LEU A 406 35.74 -12.93 16.62
N PRO A 407 35.79 -11.71 17.20
CA PRO A 407 36.51 -10.61 16.57
C PRO A 407 38.02 -10.81 16.53
N ILE A 408 38.59 -11.44 17.57
CA ILE A 408 40.01 -11.81 17.61
C ILE A 408 40.28 -12.87 16.53
N GLN A 409 39.37 -13.84 16.37
CA GLN A 409 39.47 -14.86 15.31
C GLN A 409 39.42 -14.26 13.90
N LEU A 410 38.53 -13.28 13.66
CA LEU A 410 38.45 -12.55 12.40
C LEU A 410 39.73 -11.78 12.10
N ASP A 411 40.25 -11.05 13.08
CA ASP A 411 41.51 -10.30 12.92
C ASP A 411 42.71 -11.23 12.72
N ALA A 412 42.77 -12.36 13.43
CA ALA A 412 43.81 -13.37 13.26
C ALA A 412 43.74 -14.06 11.89
N ALA A 413 42.53 -14.33 11.36
CA ALA A 413 42.32 -14.89 10.03
C ALA A 413 42.88 -13.98 8.93
N ILE A 414 42.63 -12.66 9.03
CA ILE A 414 43.22 -11.67 8.12
C ILE A 414 44.75 -11.68 8.24
N GLY A 415 45.26 -11.76 9.47
CA GLY A 415 46.70 -11.85 9.75
C GLY A 415 47.38 -13.02 9.03
N ARG A 416 46.78 -14.22 9.10
CA ARG A 416 47.29 -15.44 8.45
C ARG A 416 47.39 -15.31 6.93
N ARG A 417 46.53 -14.51 6.30
CA ARG A 417 46.50 -14.31 4.83
C ARG A 417 47.55 -13.32 4.33
N GLN A 418 48.25 -12.63 5.22
CA GLN A 418 49.36 -11.71 4.92
C GLN A 418 49.02 -10.61 3.88
N GLY A 419 47.75 -10.22 3.79
CA GLY A 419 47.28 -9.15 2.90
C GLY A 419 47.54 -7.73 3.44
N PRO A 420 47.10 -6.67 2.74
CA PRO A 420 47.33 -5.27 3.12
C PRO A 420 46.78 -4.86 4.48
N LEU A 421 45.80 -5.61 5.00
CA LEU A 421 45.18 -5.38 6.31
C LEU A 421 45.79 -6.24 7.43
N ALA A 422 46.68 -7.19 7.11
CA ALA A 422 47.19 -8.18 8.06
C ALA A 422 47.87 -7.55 9.28
N ALA A 423 48.76 -6.57 9.07
CA ALA A 423 49.45 -5.88 10.15
C ALA A 423 48.48 -5.12 11.08
N LYS A 424 47.50 -4.43 10.50
CA LYS A 424 46.46 -3.69 11.25
C LYS A 424 45.55 -4.63 12.03
N ALA A 425 45.16 -5.75 11.42
CA ALA A 425 44.31 -6.75 12.03
C ALA A 425 45.02 -7.44 13.21
N LEU A 426 46.27 -7.90 13.03
CA LEU A 426 47.05 -8.52 14.11
C LEU A 426 47.32 -7.56 15.28
N LEU A 427 47.62 -6.29 15.00
CA LEU A 427 47.74 -5.27 16.04
C LEU A 427 46.42 -5.07 16.82
N ARG A 428 45.27 -5.10 16.12
CA ARG A 428 43.95 -5.00 16.75
C ARG A 428 43.62 -6.25 17.57
N ALA A 429 43.96 -7.44 17.10
CA ALA A 429 43.84 -8.69 17.84
C ALA A 429 44.67 -8.66 19.13
N ALA A 430 45.94 -8.26 19.05
CA ALA A 430 46.82 -8.16 20.23
C ALA A 430 46.24 -7.21 21.29
N LYS A 431 45.79 -6.03 20.88
CA LYS A 431 45.15 -5.05 21.79
C LYS A 431 43.89 -5.62 22.46
N ARG A 432 43.09 -6.39 21.73
CA ARG A 432 41.89 -7.05 22.28
C ARG A 432 42.25 -8.16 23.27
N CYS A 433 43.26 -8.97 22.98
CA CYS A 433 43.78 -9.96 23.94
C CYS A 433 44.21 -9.28 25.25
N PHE A 434 45.01 -8.20 25.17
CA PHE A 434 45.45 -7.48 26.36
C PHE A 434 44.29 -6.84 27.13
N ALA A 435 43.31 -6.25 26.44
CA ALA A 435 42.13 -5.68 27.08
C ALA A 435 41.26 -6.75 27.77
N ALA A 436 41.27 -7.99 27.27
CA ALA A 436 40.57 -9.13 27.85
C ALA A 436 41.42 -9.90 28.90
N GLY A 437 42.67 -9.49 29.16
CA GLY A 437 43.57 -10.18 30.09
C GLY A 437 44.19 -11.48 29.53
N HIS A 438 44.12 -11.69 28.21
CA HIS A 438 44.75 -12.80 27.51
C HIS A 438 46.13 -12.41 26.96
N ASP A 439 46.97 -13.42 26.67
CA ASP A 439 48.27 -13.19 26.03
C ASP A 439 48.09 -12.75 24.56
N GLY A 440 48.46 -11.50 24.28
CA GLY A 440 48.46 -10.92 22.94
C GLY A 440 49.81 -11.03 22.22
N GLN A 441 50.86 -11.56 22.86
CA GLN A 441 52.23 -11.51 22.34
C GLN A 441 52.37 -12.29 21.03
N ALA A 442 51.72 -13.44 20.92
CA ALA A 442 51.73 -14.25 19.69
C ALA A 442 51.21 -13.49 18.46
N HIS A 443 50.23 -12.59 18.63
CA HIS A 443 49.74 -11.75 17.54
C HIS A 443 50.71 -10.64 17.15
N LEU A 444 51.42 -10.05 18.13
CA LEU A 444 52.47 -9.06 17.86
C LEU A 444 53.65 -9.69 17.12
N ASP A 445 54.07 -10.90 17.53
CA ASP A 445 55.16 -11.62 16.88
C ASP A 445 54.80 -12.03 15.44
N ALA A 446 53.56 -12.49 15.23
CA ALA A 446 53.05 -12.73 13.88
C ALA A 446 53.01 -11.45 13.04
N ALA A 447 52.69 -10.29 13.65
CA ALA A 447 52.68 -9.01 12.94
C ALA A 447 54.09 -8.56 12.54
N ARG A 448 55.10 -8.78 13.40
CA ARG A 448 56.51 -8.50 13.11
C ARG A 448 57.08 -9.36 11.99
N ALA A 449 56.58 -10.58 11.84
CA ALA A 449 57.00 -11.51 10.81
C ALA A 449 56.45 -11.19 9.40
N LEU A 450 55.53 -10.22 9.26
CA LEU A 450 54.97 -9.85 7.96
C LEU A 450 55.99 -9.15 7.06
N PRO A 451 56.05 -9.50 5.77
CA PRO A 451 56.96 -8.85 4.82
C PRO A 451 56.52 -7.40 4.52
N ASN A 452 57.48 -6.52 4.22
CA ASN A 452 57.25 -5.14 3.77
C ASN A 452 56.44 -4.25 4.73
N LEU A 453 56.65 -4.43 6.04
CA LEU A 453 55.98 -3.63 7.05
C LEU A 453 56.44 -2.15 7.02
N ALA A 454 55.50 -1.22 7.00
CA ALA A 454 55.83 0.21 7.08
C ALA A 454 56.47 0.56 8.43
N PRO A 455 57.49 1.43 8.49
CA PRO A 455 58.17 1.80 9.75
C PRO A 455 57.23 2.31 10.84
N GLU A 456 56.19 3.08 10.45
CA GLU A 456 55.16 3.58 11.38
C GLU A 456 54.33 2.45 12.01
N MET A 457 54.02 1.40 11.23
CA MET A 457 53.27 0.24 11.73
C MET A 457 54.14 -0.60 12.67
N LEU A 458 55.43 -0.74 12.38
CA LEU A 458 56.39 -1.42 13.25
C LEU A 458 56.46 -0.73 14.63
N ALA A 459 56.58 0.60 14.63
CA ALA A 459 56.59 1.40 15.86
C ALA A 459 55.30 1.23 16.68
N GLN A 460 54.13 1.13 16.04
CA GLN A 460 52.87 0.86 16.73
C GLN A 460 52.79 -0.54 17.34
N ILE A 461 53.36 -1.55 16.68
CA ILE A 461 53.42 -2.94 17.17
C ILE A 461 54.35 -3.01 18.38
N ASP A 462 55.53 -2.40 18.31
CA ASP A 462 56.50 -2.43 19.41
C ASP A 462 56.01 -1.65 20.64
N GLY A 463 55.33 -0.52 20.43
CA GLY A 463 54.72 0.25 21.51
C GLY A 463 53.54 -0.44 22.22
N ALA A 464 52.89 -1.42 21.57
CA ALA A 464 51.75 -2.14 22.13
C ALA A 464 52.14 -3.22 23.16
N GLY A 465 53.38 -3.73 23.11
CA GLY A 465 53.89 -4.73 24.06
C GLY A 465 54.44 -4.14 25.37
N SER A 466 54.78 -2.85 25.37
CA SER A 466 55.40 -2.16 26.51
C SER A 466 54.42 -1.60 27.56
N SER A 467 53.10 -1.66 27.31
CA SER A 467 52.06 -1.13 28.20
C SER A 467 51.43 -2.17 29.13
N GLY A 468 52.20 -3.22 29.50
CA GLY A 468 51.84 -4.17 30.56
C GLY A 468 51.95 -3.54 31.95
N GLY A 469 51.03 -2.64 32.29
CA GLY A 469 50.94 -2.05 33.63
C GLY A 469 50.29 -0.68 33.64
N SER A 470 49.02 -0.63 34.07
CA SER A 470 48.22 0.59 34.33
C SER A 470 47.89 1.45 33.11
N LEU A 471 46.70 1.22 32.55
CA LEU A 471 46.00 2.25 31.77
C LEU A 471 45.10 3.02 32.74
N ALA A 472 45.47 4.27 32.99
CA ALA A 472 44.61 5.27 33.60
C ALA A 472 43.26 5.33 32.85
N PRO A 473 42.14 5.62 33.54
CA PRO A 473 40.85 5.73 32.88
C PRO A 473 40.94 6.83 31.83
N ALA A 474 40.46 6.52 30.62
CA ALA A 474 40.30 7.51 29.56
C ALA A 474 39.55 8.73 30.10
N PRO A 475 39.90 9.97 29.69
CA PRO A 475 39.18 11.15 30.13
C PRO A 475 37.71 10.98 29.75
N SER A 476 36.85 10.98 30.77
CA SER A 476 35.41 11.03 30.62
C SER A 476 35.06 12.27 29.81
N THR A 477 34.79 12.08 28.52
CA THR A 477 33.94 13.01 27.78
C THR A 477 32.65 13.17 28.57
N PRO A 478 32.19 14.41 28.83
CA PRO A 478 30.99 14.62 29.61
C PRO A 478 29.83 13.89 28.92
N ALA A 479 29.16 13.01 29.67
CA ALA A 479 27.98 12.32 29.22
C ALA A 479 26.97 13.35 28.71
N PRO A 480 26.35 13.15 27.53
CA PRO A 480 25.12 13.84 27.25
C PRO A 480 24.11 13.32 28.29
N HIS A 481 23.72 14.19 29.21
CA HIS A 481 22.49 13.98 29.97
C HIS A 481 21.34 13.99 28.96
N ASP A 482 20.91 12.82 28.52
CA ASP A 482 19.56 12.61 28.00
C ASP A 482 19.17 11.11 28.07
N GLY A 483 18.26 10.77 28.99
CA GLY A 483 17.13 9.84 28.79
C GLY A 483 17.29 8.41 28.27
N SER A 484 18.48 7.87 27.96
CA SER A 484 18.57 6.58 27.27
C SER A 484 18.48 5.35 28.18
N GLY A 485 17.35 4.64 28.12
CA GLY A 485 17.28 3.25 28.58
C GLY A 485 18.25 2.34 27.81
N LYS A 486 18.72 1.25 28.44
CA LYS A 486 19.60 0.27 27.77
C LYS A 486 18.90 -0.33 26.53
N ALA A 487 19.66 -0.51 25.44
CA ALA A 487 19.15 -1.06 24.19
C ALA A 487 18.51 -2.44 24.37
N VAL A 488 17.43 -2.71 23.63
CA VAL A 488 16.73 -3.99 23.64
C VAL A 488 17.62 -5.12 23.12
N ARG A 489 17.67 -6.24 23.83
CA ARG A 489 18.28 -7.50 23.39
C ARG A 489 17.27 -8.31 22.59
N VAL A 490 17.37 -8.26 21.26
CA VAL A 490 16.48 -9.00 20.36
C VAL A 490 17.20 -10.21 19.80
N LEU A 491 16.62 -11.40 20.02
CA LEU A 491 17.10 -12.64 19.44
C LEU A 491 16.25 -13.03 18.24
N ALA A 492 16.83 -12.98 17.05
CA ALA A 492 16.14 -13.42 15.83
C ALA A 492 15.96 -14.95 15.85
N CYS A 493 14.73 -15.41 15.63
CA CYS A 493 14.38 -16.82 15.61
C CYS A 493 13.45 -17.15 14.44
N ARG A 494 13.35 -18.44 14.13
CA ARG A 494 12.38 -19.03 13.20
C ARG A 494 11.35 -19.84 13.97
N LEU A 495 10.08 -19.78 13.57
CA LEU A 495 9.07 -20.70 14.10
C LEU A 495 9.17 -22.05 13.37
N ILE A 496 9.41 -23.12 14.12
CA ILE A 496 9.43 -24.49 13.57
C ILE A 496 8.07 -25.15 13.76
N ASP A 497 7.50 -24.99 14.95
CA ASP A 497 6.25 -25.63 15.33
C ASP A 497 5.47 -24.77 16.32
N LEU A 498 4.15 -24.89 16.28
CA LEU A 498 3.22 -24.16 17.12
C LEU A 498 2.44 -25.15 17.99
N ALA A 499 2.95 -25.39 19.19
CA ALA A 499 2.26 -26.20 20.18
C ALA A 499 1.05 -25.44 20.76
N GLU A 500 0.20 -26.17 21.50
CA GLU A 500 -0.97 -25.57 22.13
C GLU A 500 -0.60 -24.43 23.09
N ASN A 501 0.47 -24.60 23.88
CA ASN A 501 0.87 -23.66 24.94
C ASN A 501 2.30 -23.10 24.78
N ALA A 502 2.96 -23.33 23.65
CA ALA A 502 4.33 -22.88 23.44
C ALA A 502 4.67 -22.64 21.96
N LEU A 503 5.69 -21.81 21.73
CA LEU A 503 6.37 -21.69 20.45
C LEU A 503 7.59 -22.62 20.48
N HIS A 504 7.75 -23.43 19.43
CA HIS A 504 9.02 -24.11 19.18
C HIS A 504 9.81 -23.28 18.16
N VAL A 505 10.84 -22.62 18.64
CA VAL A 505 11.63 -21.69 17.84
C VAL A 505 13.03 -22.23 17.60
N GLU A 506 13.52 -22.07 16.37
CA GLU A 506 14.93 -22.25 16.05
C GLU A 506 15.65 -20.93 16.25
N MET A 507 16.68 -20.95 17.09
CA MET A 507 17.62 -19.84 17.14
C MET A 507 18.53 -19.88 15.92
N ALA A 508 19.18 -18.76 15.64
CA ALA A 508 20.14 -18.71 14.56
C ALA A 508 21.37 -19.63 14.79
N SER A 509 21.62 -20.09 16.01
CA SER A 509 22.60 -21.14 16.31
C SER A 509 22.21 -22.55 15.86
N GLY A 510 20.99 -22.75 15.33
CA GLY A 510 20.41 -24.07 15.06
C GLY A 510 19.86 -24.76 16.32
N THR A 511 19.96 -24.10 17.48
CA THR A 511 19.40 -24.63 18.73
C THR A 511 17.90 -24.40 18.75
N THR A 512 17.13 -25.48 18.87
CA THR A 512 15.68 -25.39 19.08
C THR A 512 15.40 -25.09 20.54
N ARG A 513 14.53 -24.11 20.80
CA ARG A 513 14.00 -23.84 22.15
C ARG A 513 12.49 -23.84 22.15
N ARG A 514 11.94 -24.38 23.23
CA ARG A 514 10.53 -24.22 23.58
C ARG A 514 10.37 -22.93 24.39
N VAL A 515 9.44 -22.09 23.97
CA VAL A 515 9.08 -20.83 24.64
C VAL A 515 7.62 -20.93 25.01
N ASP A 516 7.35 -21.25 26.27
CA ASP A 516 5.98 -21.34 26.78
C ASP A 516 5.33 -19.95 26.84
N PHE A 517 4.05 -19.85 26.46
CA PHE A 517 3.35 -18.56 26.38
C PHE A 517 3.22 -17.84 27.72
N ASN A 518 3.25 -18.59 28.83
CA ASN A 518 3.23 -18.04 30.18
C ASN A 518 4.52 -17.28 30.58
N HIS A 519 5.62 -17.49 29.85
CA HIS A 519 6.88 -16.77 30.05
C HIS A 519 6.97 -15.49 29.19
N LEU A 520 5.96 -15.22 28.36
CA LEU A 520 5.92 -14.02 27.56
C LEU A 520 5.24 -12.88 28.33
N VAL A 521 5.96 -11.77 28.50
CA VAL A 521 5.45 -10.55 29.15
C VAL A 521 4.78 -9.59 28.17
N GLY A 522 4.81 -9.90 26.87
CA GLY A 522 4.16 -9.13 25.82
C GLY A 522 4.42 -9.69 24.43
N VAL A 523 3.64 -9.22 23.45
CA VAL A 523 3.84 -9.51 22.03
C VAL A 523 3.80 -8.19 21.27
N ALA A 524 4.79 -7.88 20.45
CA ALA A 524 4.75 -6.71 19.58
C ALA A 524 4.74 -7.13 18.11
N ALA A 525 4.01 -6.41 17.25
CA ALA A 525 4.05 -6.64 15.81
C ALA A 525 4.05 -5.32 15.05
N GLY A 526 4.91 -5.21 14.05
CA GLY A 526 5.05 -4.03 13.21
C GLY A 526 5.64 -4.36 11.85
N VAL A 527 5.46 -3.46 10.89
CA VAL A 527 5.97 -3.62 9.52
C VAL A 527 7.16 -2.69 9.33
N VAL A 528 8.27 -3.20 8.80
CA VAL A 528 9.47 -2.43 8.51
C VAL A 528 9.72 -2.41 7.01
N ALA A 529 10.01 -1.24 6.44
CA ALA A 529 10.42 -1.12 5.05
C ALA A 529 11.82 -1.75 4.83
N ASP A 530 11.96 -2.54 3.77
CA ASP A 530 13.20 -3.19 3.32
C ASP A 530 13.44 -2.89 1.82
N ALA A 531 14.65 -3.12 1.32
CA ALA A 531 15.02 -2.91 -0.08
C ALA A 531 14.18 -3.76 -1.06
N GLN A 532 13.62 -4.88 -0.57
CA GLN A 532 12.72 -5.76 -1.31
C GLN A 532 11.23 -5.44 -1.08
N GLY A 533 10.89 -4.53 -0.17
CA GLY A 533 9.52 -4.07 0.11
C GLY A 533 9.26 -3.74 1.58
N ALA A 534 8.41 -4.51 2.25
CA ALA A 534 7.99 -4.32 3.63
C ALA A 534 7.84 -5.66 4.35
N ALA A 535 8.54 -5.86 5.46
CA ALA A 535 8.55 -7.10 6.23
C ALA A 535 7.83 -6.91 7.57
N ILE A 536 6.91 -7.82 7.90
CA ILE A 536 6.31 -7.86 9.24
C ILE A 536 7.29 -8.50 10.23
N LEU A 537 7.48 -7.88 11.38
CA LEU A 537 8.32 -8.36 12.48
C LEU A 537 7.40 -8.58 13.69
N THR A 538 7.51 -9.76 14.30
CA THR A 538 6.76 -10.14 15.50
C THR A 538 7.74 -10.41 16.62
N ASP A 539 7.64 -9.63 17.69
CA ASP A 539 8.44 -9.79 18.90
C ASP A 539 7.64 -10.48 20.00
N PHE A 540 8.19 -11.55 20.54
CA PHE A 540 7.72 -12.21 21.74
C PHE A 540 8.60 -11.75 22.89
N ILE A 541 8.05 -10.87 23.71
CA ILE A 541 8.81 -10.13 24.74
C ILE A 541 8.96 -11.04 25.95
N LEU A 542 10.21 -11.28 26.34
CA LEU A 542 10.56 -12.16 27.46
C LEU A 542 10.69 -11.37 28.77
N SER A 543 11.18 -10.14 28.69
CA SER A 543 11.30 -9.24 29.84
C SER A 543 11.37 -7.79 29.39
N TRP A 544 10.78 -6.88 30.17
CA TRP A 544 10.93 -5.42 29.98
C TRP A 544 12.24 -4.86 30.55
N GLY A 545 13.04 -5.71 31.22
CA GLY A 545 14.25 -5.31 31.93
C GLY A 545 13.96 -4.94 33.39
N ALA A 546 14.95 -5.14 34.26
CA ALA A 546 14.95 -4.67 35.65
C ALA A 546 15.92 -3.48 35.78
N SER A 547 16.00 -2.83 36.95
CA SER A 547 16.95 -1.73 37.19
C SER A 547 18.39 -2.19 36.89
N GLY A 548 18.92 -1.77 35.73
CA GLY A 548 20.25 -2.15 35.25
C GLY A 548 20.30 -3.14 34.07
N GLU A 549 19.19 -3.72 33.61
CA GLU A 549 19.14 -4.59 32.41
C GLU A 549 18.15 -4.05 31.37
N GLY A 550 18.54 -4.10 30.08
CA GLY A 550 17.64 -3.73 28.99
C GLY A 550 16.58 -4.80 28.70
N PRO A 551 15.46 -4.42 28.06
CA PRO A 551 14.41 -5.36 27.66
C PRO A 551 14.95 -6.47 26.76
N SER A 552 14.28 -7.62 26.74
CA SER A 552 14.65 -8.78 25.93
C SER A 552 13.44 -9.37 25.20
N ALA A 553 13.64 -9.76 23.94
CA ALA A 553 12.59 -10.32 23.10
C ALA A 553 13.14 -11.32 22.07
N ILE A 554 12.28 -12.23 21.65
CA ILE A 554 12.50 -13.09 20.48
C ILE A 554 11.79 -12.46 19.30
N ARG A 555 12.48 -12.25 18.18
CA ARG A 555 11.90 -11.68 16.96
C ARG A 555 11.78 -12.71 15.87
N ILE A 556 10.59 -12.84 15.29
CA ILE A 556 10.32 -13.69 14.14
C ILE A 556 9.75 -12.82 13.01
N SER A 557 10.40 -12.82 11.85
CA SER A 557 9.87 -12.13 10.67
C SER A 557 8.70 -12.90 10.05
N GLY A 558 7.86 -12.23 9.27
CA GLY A 558 6.73 -12.86 8.58
C GLY A 558 7.14 -14.04 7.71
N SER A 559 8.30 -13.94 7.05
CA SER A 559 8.87 -15.04 6.28
C SER A 559 9.24 -16.25 7.16
N GLN A 560 9.68 -16.01 8.39
CA GLN A 560 10.16 -17.04 9.31
C GLN A 560 9.07 -17.63 10.22
N LEU A 561 7.80 -17.25 10.02
CA LEU A 561 6.66 -17.80 10.77
C LEU A 561 6.11 -19.11 10.19
N GLY A 562 6.48 -19.48 8.96
CA GLY A 562 6.01 -20.74 8.35
C GLY A 562 4.48 -20.82 8.21
N LEU A 563 3.79 -19.69 8.05
CA LEU A 563 2.32 -19.60 8.11
C LEU A 563 1.60 -20.49 7.09
N SER A 564 2.20 -20.71 5.91
CA SER A 564 1.66 -21.60 4.87
C SER A 564 1.63 -23.06 5.30
N SER A 565 2.61 -23.50 6.10
CA SER A 565 2.66 -24.85 6.66
C SER A 565 1.70 -25.00 7.85
N LEU A 566 1.64 -23.98 8.72
CA LEU A 566 0.74 -23.98 9.88
C LEU A 566 -0.75 -23.87 9.50
N PHE A 567 -1.06 -23.14 8.43
CA PHE A 567 -2.43 -22.91 7.95
C PHE A 567 -2.54 -23.15 6.44
N PRO A 568 -2.51 -24.41 5.99
CA PRO A 568 -2.55 -24.73 4.57
C PRO A 568 -3.81 -24.17 3.89
N GLY A 569 -3.63 -23.55 2.72
CA GLY A 569 -4.73 -22.98 1.93
C GLY A 569 -5.35 -21.68 2.47
N VAL A 570 -4.81 -21.11 3.55
CA VAL A 570 -5.25 -19.83 4.10
C VAL A 570 -4.36 -18.69 3.58
N PRO A 571 -4.92 -17.57 3.09
CA PRO A 571 -4.12 -16.42 2.65
C PRO A 571 -3.21 -15.87 3.76
N SER A 572 -1.98 -15.46 3.45
CA SER A 572 -0.93 -15.11 4.44
C SER A 572 -1.37 -14.11 5.50
N LYS A 573 -2.12 -13.06 5.14
CA LYS A 573 -2.65 -12.06 6.08
C LYS A 573 -3.65 -12.68 7.07
N GLU A 574 -4.51 -13.58 6.59
CA GLU A 574 -5.48 -14.30 7.44
C GLU A 574 -4.78 -15.37 8.29
N ALA A 575 -3.80 -16.07 7.73
CA ALA A 575 -2.98 -17.05 8.45
C ALA A 575 -2.20 -16.38 9.59
N TYR A 576 -1.62 -15.19 9.35
CA TYR A 576 -0.95 -14.40 10.37
C TYR A 576 -1.92 -13.92 11.47
N ALA A 577 -3.13 -13.48 11.10
CA ALA A 577 -4.14 -13.10 12.08
C ALA A 577 -4.62 -14.31 12.92
N LYS A 578 -4.76 -15.50 12.33
CA LYS A 578 -5.04 -16.76 13.05
C LYS A 578 -3.91 -17.10 14.02
N PHE A 579 -2.67 -17.03 13.56
CA PHE A 579 -1.48 -17.22 14.38
C PHE A 579 -1.44 -16.28 15.60
N LEU A 580 -1.55 -14.96 15.37
CA LEU A 580 -1.51 -13.98 16.45
C LEU A 580 -2.65 -14.18 17.46
N ARG A 581 -3.87 -14.48 17.00
CA ARG A 581 -4.98 -14.77 17.92
C ARG A 581 -4.69 -15.96 18.83
N HIS A 582 -4.08 -17.03 18.30
CA HIS A 582 -3.70 -18.21 19.07
C HIS A 582 -2.69 -17.87 20.18
N VAL A 583 -1.66 -17.09 19.85
CA VAL A 583 -0.64 -16.63 20.80
C VAL A 583 -1.24 -15.68 21.85
N LEU A 584 -1.97 -14.65 21.40
CA LEU A 584 -2.51 -13.62 22.29
C LEU A 584 -3.53 -14.20 23.26
N ALA A 585 -4.34 -15.18 22.85
CA ALA A 585 -5.26 -15.86 23.76
C ALA A 585 -4.57 -16.50 24.98
N ARG A 586 -3.26 -16.77 24.89
CA ARG A 586 -2.47 -17.49 25.88
C ARG A 586 -1.33 -16.69 26.50
N THR A 587 -1.23 -15.41 26.13
CA THR A 587 -0.22 -14.48 26.67
C THR A 587 -0.90 -13.45 27.56
N ALA A 588 -0.36 -13.25 28.77
CA ALA A 588 -0.96 -12.37 29.77
C ALA A 588 -0.65 -10.87 29.53
N GLY A 589 0.45 -10.56 28.84
CA GLY A 589 0.87 -9.19 28.54
C GLY A 589 -0.02 -8.47 27.51
N GLU A 590 -0.16 -7.15 27.67
CA GLU A 590 -0.80 -6.32 26.65
C GLU A 590 0.12 -6.25 25.42
N PRO A 591 -0.37 -6.58 24.22
CA PRO A 591 0.46 -6.52 23.03
C PRO A 591 0.70 -5.07 22.57
N LEU A 592 1.69 -4.90 21.69
CA LEU A 592 2.02 -3.65 21.02
C LEU A 592 1.84 -3.78 19.50
N PRO A 593 0.95 -3.02 18.85
CA PRO A 593 -0.08 -2.17 19.46
C PRO A 593 -1.15 -3.01 20.19
N SER A 594 -2.22 -2.37 20.66
CA SER A 594 -3.26 -3.01 21.46
C SER A 594 -3.83 -4.28 20.82
N ARG A 595 -4.39 -5.15 21.65
CA ARG A 595 -4.99 -6.43 21.22
C ARG A 595 -6.08 -6.21 20.16
N GLU A 596 -6.81 -5.10 20.24
CA GLU A 596 -7.82 -4.71 19.25
C GLU A 596 -7.19 -4.34 17.90
N ALA A 597 -6.09 -3.58 17.89
CA ALA A 597 -5.37 -3.20 16.67
C ALA A 597 -4.79 -4.44 15.97
N LEU A 598 -4.12 -5.32 16.72
CA LEU A 598 -3.59 -6.57 16.15
C LEU A 598 -4.69 -7.49 15.60
N ALA A 599 -5.87 -7.53 16.24
CA ALA A 599 -7.00 -8.33 15.78
C ALA A 599 -7.61 -7.82 14.47
N LYS A 600 -7.51 -6.51 14.20
CA LYS A 600 -7.94 -5.86 12.95
C LYS A 600 -6.92 -5.96 11.82
N GLY A 601 -5.70 -6.40 12.14
CA GLY A 601 -4.58 -6.45 11.19
C GLY A 601 -3.88 -5.11 11.02
N ASP A 602 -4.04 -4.21 12.00
CA ASP A 602 -3.43 -2.88 12.00
C ASP A 602 -1.99 -3.00 12.53
N TYR A 603 -1.03 -3.10 11.61
CA TYR A 603 0.39 -3.23 11.94
C TYR A 603 1.11 -1.91 11.67
N PRO A 604 1.60 -1.20 12.71
CA PRO A 604 2.28 0.08 12.51
C PRO A 604 3.50 -0.08 11.61
N ARG A 605 3.66 0.86 10.66
CA ARG A 605 4.76 0.86 9.70
C ARG A 605 5.91 1.73 10.20
N PHE A 606 7.12 1.20 10.14
CA PHE A 606 8.34 1.84 10.57
C PHE A 606 9.35 1.93 9.41
N PRO A 607 10.10 3.05 9.29
CA PRO A 607 11.06 3.23 8.22
C PRO A 607 12.31 2.35 8.38
N THR A 608 12.65 1.95 9.61
CA THR A 608 13.80 1.10 9.92
C THR A 608 13.51 0.22 11.13
N VAL A 609 14.28 -0.85 11.30
CA VAL A 609 14.23 -1.71 12.49
C VAL A 609 14.57 -0.91 13.77
N ALA A 610 15.48 0.07 13.66
CA ALA A 610 15.82 0.96 14.77
C ALA A 610 14.63 1.81 15.22
N ALA A 611 13.85 2.34 14.28
CA ALA A 611 12.63 3.10 14.58
C ALA A 611 11.55 2.22 15.23
N LEU A 612 11.39 0.97 14.76
CA LEU A 612 10.50 -0.01 15.41
C LEU A 612 10.94 -0.29 16.84
N ASN A 613 12.23 -0.56 17.07
CA ASN A 613 12.77 -0.82 18.40
C ASN A 613 12.57 0.38 19.34
N ALA A 614 12.81 1.60 18.85
CA ALA A 614 12.58 2.82 19.63
C ALA A 614 11.10 2.99 19.99
N ALA A 615 10.17 2.66 19.09
CA ALA A 615 8.75 2.75 19.36
C ALA A 615 8.24 1.71 20.38
N PHE A 616 8.75 0.48 20.32
CA PHE A 616 8.31 -0.59 21.22
C PHE A 616 9.02 -0.60 22.57
N TYR A 617 10.28 -0.16 22.62
CA TYR A 617 11.14 -0.29 23.81
C TYR A 617 11.73 1.03 24.31
N GLY A 618 11.60 2.13 23.57
CA GLY A 618 12.27 3.41 23.90
C GLY A 618 11.79 4.09 25.18
N ASN A 619 10.55 3.80 25.59
CA ASN A 619 10.08 4.06 26.94
C ASN A 619 10.06 2.71 27.65
N ALA A 620 11.16 2.28 28.27
CA ALA A 620 11.12 1.13 29.17
C ALA A 620 10.12 1.48 30.29
N ARG A 621 8.85 1.09 30.08
CA ARG A 621 7.73 1.35 30.99
C ARG A 621 8.06 0.60 32.27
N GLY A 622 8.51 1.35 33.28
CA GLY A 622 8.69 0.87 34.65
C GLY A 622 7.37 0.49 35.29
#